data_AF-A0AAE3NYH0-F1
#
_entry.id   AF-A0AAE3NYH0-F1
#
_cell.length_a   1.000
_cell.length_b   1.000
_cell.length_c   1.000
_cell.angle_alpha   90.00
_cell.angle_beta   90.00
_cell.angle_gamma   90.00
#
_symmetry.space_group_name_H-M   'P 1'
#
loop_
_entity.id
_entity.type
_entity.pdbx_description
1 polymer ?
#
loop_
_entity_poly.entity_id
_entity_poly.type
_entity_poly.pdbx_seq_one_letter_code
_entity_poly.pdbx_strand_id
1 'polypeptide(L)' 'MTRFTLTCFAALVAAWLLSGERFLDAVFGMMDLGRVDDTIIAGVVVLEDWKAGLSLPDVFGQLRAAIHQGLGLR' A
#
# COMPACT_ATOMS: atom_id res chain seq x y z
N MET A 1 -2.71 21.62 -16.54
CA MET A 1 -2.17 20.26 -16.28
C MET A 1 -1.74 20.06 -14.82
N THR A 2 -1.07 21.02 -14.19
CA THR A 2 -0.47 20.88 -12.84
C THR A 2 -1.44 20.49 -11.72
N ARG A 3 -2.64 21.09 -11.63
CA ARG A 3 -3.58 20.81 -10.52
C ARG A 3 -4.15 19.40 -10.55
N PHE A 4 -4.60 18.94 -11.72
CA PHE A 4 -5.15 17.59 -11.89
C PHE A 4 -4.11 16.53 -11.54
N THR A 5 -2.90 16.66 -12.08
CA THR A 5 -1.79 15.75 -11.78
C THR A 5 -1.44 15.77 -10.28
N LEU A 6 -1.37 16.95 -9.66
CA LEU A 6 -1.13 17.06 -8.21
C LEU A 6 -2.22 16.38 -7.39
N THR A 7 -3.50 16.57 -7.73
CA THR A 7 -4.61 15.91 -7.04
C THR A 7 -4.56 14.40 -7.23
N CYS A 8 -4.19 13.91 -8.42
CA CYS A 8 -4.01 12.48 -8.66
C CYS A 8 -2.88 11.91 -7.80
N PHE A 9 -1.72 12.59 -7.74
CA PHE A 9 -0.61 12.16 -6.88
C PHE A 9 -0.98 12.20 -5.40
N ALA A 10 -1.66 13.25 -4.93
CA ALA A 10 -2.13 13.35 -3.55
C ALA A 10 -3.11 12.22 -3.20
N ALA A 11 -4.04 11.91 -4.11
CA ALA A 11 -4.96 10.78 -3.94
C ALA A 11 -4.22 9.43 -3.90
N LEU A 12 -3.18 9.28 -4.73
CA LEU A 12 -2.36 8.07 -4.76
C LEU A 12 -1.56 7.88 -3.47
N VAL A 13 -0.96 8.96 -2.95
CA VAL A 13 -0.26 8.96 -1.66
C VAL A 13 -1.23 8.69 -0.51
N ALA A 14 -2.41 9.31 -0.50
CA ALA A 14 -3.42 9.05 0.52
C ALA A 14 -3.91 7.59 0.49
N ALA A 15 -4.13 7.04 -0.71
CA ALA A 15 -4.48 5.64 -0.86
C ALA A 15 -3.36 4.72 -0.35
N TRP A 16 -2.09 5.04 -0.64
CA TRP A 16 -0.94 4.29 -0.14
C TRP A 16 -0.82 4.33 1.39
N LEU A 17 -0.97 5.50 2.01
CA LEU A 17 -0.90 5.65 3.47
C LEU A 17 -1.99 4.85 4.21
N LEU A 18 -3.17 4.70 3.61
CA LEU A 18 -4.33 4.02 4.22
C LEU A 18 -4.44 2.54 3.83
N SER A 19 -3.59 2.06 2.92
CA SER A 19 -3.62 0.71 2.34
C SER A 19 -3.17 -0.42 3.29
N GLY A 20 -2.58 -0.12 4.46
CA GLY A 20 -1.95 -1.12 5.33
C GLY A 20 -0.70 -1.76 4.72
N GLU A 21 -0.24 -2.90 5.25
CA GLU A 21 0.99 -3.64 4.84
C GLU A 21 0.91 -4.34 3.47
N ARG A 22 -0.15 -4.06 2.69
CA ARG A 22 -0.50 -4.85 1.50
C ARG A 22 0.41 -4.62 0.30
N PHE A 23 1.23 -3.57 0.32
CA PHE A 23 2.12 -3.25 -0.78
C PHE A 23 3.36 -4.14 -0.78
N LEU A 24 3.94 -4.44 0.39
CA LEU A 24 5.04 -5.41 0.51
C LEU A 24 4.58 -6.83 0.15
N ASP A 25 3.41 -7.25 0.63
CA ASP A 25 2.81 -8.54 0.24
C ASP A 25 2.63 -8.67 -1.27
N ALA A 26 2.20 -7.60 -1.95
CA ALA A 26 2.04 -7.59 -3.39
C ALA A 26 3.38 -7.68 -4.13
N VAL A 27 4.41 -6.99 -3.63
CA VAL A 27 5.77 -7.01 -4.19
C VAL A 27 6.42 -8.39 -4.04
N PHE A 28 6.33 -9.00 -2.85
CA PHE A 28 6.84 -10.36 -2.64
C PHE A 28 5.99 -11.46 -3.33
N GLY A 29 4.75 -11.14 -3.70
CA GLY A 29 3.88 -12.03 -4.49
C GLY A 29 4.14 -12.00 -6.00
N MET A 30 4.99 -11.09 -6.50
CA MET A 30 5.32 -11.03 -7.93
C MET A 30 6.41 -12.04 -8.28
N MET A 31 6.18 -12.80 -9.35
CA MET A 31 7.12 -13.80 -9.85
C MET A 31 8.26 -13.12 -10.60
N ASP A 32 9.39 -12.93 -9.89
CA ASP A 32 10.72 -12.56 -10.38
C ASP A 32 10.81 -11.22 -11.18
N LEU A 33 11.40 -10.20 -10.55
CA LEU A 33 11.51 -8.84 -11.09
C LEU A 33 12.97 -8.40 -11.41
N GLY A 34 13.97 -9.27 -11.23
CA GLY A 34 15.37 -9.04 -11.64
C GLY A 34 16.15 -7.96 -10.85
N ARG A 35 17.29 -7.47 -11.36
CA ARG A 35 18.21 -6.54 -10.62
C ARG A 35 17.69 -5.11 -10.39
N VAL A 36 16.74 -4.65 -11.21
CA VAL A 36 16.09 -3.35 -11.01
C VAL A 36 15.18 -3.39 -9.77
N ASP A 37 14.80 -4.60 -9.36
CA ASP A 37 13.86 -4.86 -8.30
C ASP A 37 14.42 -4.59 -6.91
N ASP A 38 15.67 -4.99 -6.62
CA ASP A 38 16.25 -4.82 -5.28
C ASP A 38 16.24 -3.35 -4.81
N THR A 39 16.45 -2.41 -5.73
CA THR A 39 16.42 -0.97 -5.41
C THR A 39 14.99 -0.47 -5.21
N ILE A 40 14.04 -0.97 -6.00
CA ILE A 40 12.62 -0.62 -5.88
C ILE A 40 12.07 -1.21 -4.57
N ILE A 41 12.34 -2.48 -4.28
CA ILE A 41 12.01 -3.16 -3.03
C ILE A 41 12.61 -2.40 -1.85
N ALA A 42 13.90 -2.08 -1.88
CA ALA A 42 14.54 -1.33 -0.79
C ALA A 42 13.87 0.03 -0.57
N GLY A 43 13.54 0.75 -1.64
CA GLY A 43 12.79 2.01 -1.56
C GLY A 43 11.39 1.83 -0.96
N VAL A 44 10.68 0.79 -1.38
CA VAL A 44 9.35 0.44 -0.87
C VAL A 44 9.42 0.07 0.62
N VAL A 45 10.40 -0.73 1.04
CA VAL A 45 10.60 -1.12 2.45
C VAL A 45 10.83 0.12 3.32
N VAL A 46 11.68 1.07 2.88
CA VAL A 46 11.93 2.31 3.64
C VAL A 46 10.65 3.16 3.76
N LEU A 47 9.87 3.24 2.68
CA LEU A 47 8.60 3.99 2.70
C LEU A 47 7.57 3.32 3.62
N GLU A 48 7.49 1.99 3.60
CA GLU A 48 6.58 1.22 4.45
C GLU A 48 6.98 1.29 5.93
N ASP A 49 8.28 1.26 6.25
CA ASP A 49 8.79 1.44 7.63
C ASP A 49 8.49 2.85 8.16
N TRP A 50 8.66 3.88 7.31
CA TRP A 50 8.26 5.24 7.66
C TRP A 50 6.75 5.37 7.88
N LYS A 51 5.93 4.73 7.03
CA LYS A 51 4.47 4.66 7.20
C LYS A 51 4.08 3.94 8.48
N ALA A 52 4.76 2.84 8.82
CA ALA A 52 4.54 2.11 10.07
C ALA A 52 4.81 3.00 11.29
N GLY A 53 5.85 3.84 11.23
CA GLY A 53 6.13 4.85 12.26
C GLY A 53 5.01 5.87 12.48
N LEU A 54 4.18 6.15 11.47
CA LEU A 54 3.04 7.07 11.57
C LEU A 54 1.82 6.45 12.28
N SER A 55 1.82 5.14 12.56
CA SER A 55 0.72 4.42 13.24
C SER A 55 -0.67 4.70 12.64
N LEU A 56 -0.73 4.86 11.31
CA LEU A 56 -1.97 5.18 10.61
C LEU A 56 -2.93 3.98 10.59
N PRO A 57 -4.25 4.23 10.61
CA PRO A 57 -5.24 3.15 10.57
C PRO A 57 -5.24 2.41 9.22
N ASP A 58 -5.24 1.08 9.28
CA ASP A 58 -5.43 0.22 8.10
C ASP A 58 -6.92 0.20 7.68
N VAL A 59 -7.32 1.21 6.91
CA VAL A 59 -8.71 1.37 6.46
C VAL A 59 -9.09 0.29 5.46
N PHE A 60 -8.17 -0.13 4.59
CA PHE A 60 -8.44 -1.19 3.61
C PHE A 60 -8.54 -2.56 4.27
N GLY A 61 -7.73 -2.86 5.29
CA GLY A 61 -7.88 -4.07 6.09
C GLY A 61 -9.21 -4.10 6.84
N GLN A 62 -9.63 -2.98 7.43
CA GLN A 62 -10.93 -2.86 8.09
C GLN A 62 -12.09 -3.04 7.10
N LEU A 63 -12.04 -2.40 5.93
CA LEU A 63 -13.05 -2.56 4.89
C LEU A 63 -13.11 -4.01 4.40
N ARG A 64 -11.94 -4.64 4.18
CA ARG A 64 -11.85 -6.05 3.80
C ARG A 64 -12.49 -6.94 4.87
N ALA A 65 -12.17 -6.72 6.14
CA ALA A 65 -12.73 -7.47 7.25
C ALA A 65 -14.25 -7.31 7.32
N ALA A 66 -14.76 -6.09 7.13
CA ALA A 66 -16.20 -5.83 7.07
C ALA A 66 -16.88 -6.59 5.91
N ILE A 67 -16.25 -6.62 4.73
CA ILE A 67 -16.74 -7.39 3.58
C ILE A 67 -16.71 -8.90 3.88
N HIS A 68 -15.62 -9.42 4.42
CA HIS A 68 -15.49 -10.84 4.75
C HIS A 68 -16.51 -11.26 5.81
N GLN A 69 -16.69 -10.46 6.86
CA GLN A 69 -17.74 -10.65 7.87
C GLN A 69 -19.14 -10.66 7.24
N GLY A 70 -19.41 -9.72 6.33
CA GLY A 70 -20.68 -9.66 5.60
C GLY A 70 -20.93 -10.86 4.68
N LEU A 71 -19.86 -11.50 4.18
CA LEU A 71 -19.90 -12.69 3.33
C LEU A 71 -19.79 -14.01 4.13
N GLY A 72 -19.68 -13.95 5.46
CA GLY A 72 -19.53 -15.13 6.31
C GLY A 72 -18.15 -15.81 6.24
N LEU A 73 -17.18 -15.15 5.60
CA LEU A 73 -15.79 -15.59 5.55
C LEU A 73 -15.08 -14.98 6.77
N ARG A 74 -14.47 -15.79 7.63
CA ARG A 74 -13.64 -15.32 8.74
C ARG A 74 -12.17 -15.36 8.36
#